data_AF-A0A662UBU7-F1
#
_entry.id   AF-A0A662UBU7-F1
#
_cell.length_a   1.000
_cell.length_b   1.000
_cell.length_c   1.000
_cell.angle_alpha   90.00
_cell.angle_beta   90.00
_cell.angle_gamma   90.00
#
_symmetry.space_group_name_H-M   'P 1'
#
loop_
_entity.id
_entity.type
_entity.pdbx_description
1 polymer ?
#
loop_
_entity_poly.entity_id
_entity_poly.type
_entity_poly.pdbx_seq_one_letter_code
_entity_poly.pdbx_strand_id
1 'polypeptide(L)'
;MLNDYLNLLKVYNNIETTIRTHSKRIRTLRKLIKAYVEEQEELLFKKIITTLEQLRYDRKIIEKNLNILGEIASKTSSFADNTKDALDVLDYTHALLDYLSIVDLKNEYKLLRVLLKISKNNPQLEQYTEVFKHDLKDVRQLKSFLENVLENVKNLIKNLIRHVDDEEFIEKYLKDLSFSPKNL
;
A
#
# COMPACT_ATOMS: atom_id res chain seq x y z
N MET A 1 -20.57 12.92 -10.50
CA MET A 1 -19.78 13.29 -11.69
C MET A 1 -18.53 14.08 -11.29
N LEU A 2 -18.54 15.41 -11.07
CA LEU A 2 -17.32 16.12 -10.60
C LEU A 2 -16.82 15.65 -9.21
N ASN A 3 -17.75 15.31 -8.31
CA ASN A 3 -17.42 14.91 -6.94
C ASN A 3 -16.65 13.58 -6.88
N ASP A 4 -16.91 12.65 -7.81
CA ASP A 4 -16.34 11.30 -7.77
C ASP A 4 -14.89 11.28 -8.26
N TYR A 5 -14.59 12.02 -9.34
CA TYR A 5 -13.21 12.25 -9.78
C TYR A 5 -12.38 13.02 -8.74
N LEU A 6 -12.93 14.06 -8.12
CA LEU A 6 -12.26 14.77 -7.03
C LEU A 6 -12.01 13.87 -5.81
N ASN A 7 -12.94 12.98 -5.50
CA ASN A 7 -12.76 11.99 -4.42
C ASN A 7 -11.68 10.97 -4.76
N LEU A 8 -11.63 10.49 -6.01
CA LEU A 8 -10.56 9.62 -6.50
C LEU A 8 -9.19 10.30 -6.37
N LEU A 9 -9.06 11.56 -6.78
CA LEU A 9 -7.81 12.33 -6.62
C LEU A 9 -7.39 12.48 -5.15
N LYS A 10 -8.34 12.76 -4.25
CA LYS A 10 -8.06 12.84 -2.80
C LYS A 10 -7.57 11.50 -2.26
N VAL A 11 -8.19 10.39 -2.65
CA VAL A 11 -7.79 9.03 -2.25
C VAL A 11 -6.40 8.71 -2.78
N TYR A 12 -6.15 8.97 -4.07
CA TYR A 12 -4.84 8.81 -4.69
C TYR A 12 -3.75 9.58 -3.92
N ASN A 13 -3.96 10.87 -3.66
CA ASN A 13 -2.97 11.71 -2.97
C ASN A 13 -2.69 11.23 -1.54
N ASN A 14 -3.73 10.78 -0.82
CA ASN A 14 -3.58 10.20 0.51
C ASN A 14 -2.79 8.89 0.45
N ILE A 15 -3.10 8.01 -0.50
CA ILE A 15 -2.39 6.74 -0.71
C ILE A 15 -0.91 7.01 -1.03
N GLU A 16 -0.62 7.92 -1.97
CA GLU A 16 0.74 8.28 -2.34
C GLU A 16 1.54 8.79 -1.14
N THR A 17 0.96 9.73 -0.38
CA THR A 17 1.61 10.35 0.78
C THR A 17 1.88 9.33 1.89
N THR A 18 0.88 8.50 2.20
CA THR A 18 1.00 7.49 3.26
C THR A 18 1.97 6.38 2.87
N ILE A 19 1.93 5.87 1.63
CA ILE A 19 2.88 4.85 1.15
C ILE A 19 4.30 5.40 1.19
N ARG A 20 4.55 6.61 0.68
CA ARG A 20 5.88 7.23 0.73
C ARG A 20 6.41 7.36 2.15
N THR A 21 5.54 7.69 3.11
CA THR A 21 5.88 7.77 4.54
C THR A 21 6.18 6.39 5.12
N HIS A 22 5.34 5.41 4.81
CA HIS A 22 5.50 4.02 5.21
C HIS A 22 6.83 3.43 4.71
N SER A 23 7.18 3.61 3.42
CA SER A 23 8.46 3.17 2.85
C SER A 23 9.65 3.77 3.58
N LYS A 24 9.60 5.07 3.93
CA LYS A 24 10.66 5.74 4.69
C LYS A 24 10.82 5.11 6.08
N ARG A 25 9.72 4.82 6.77
CA ARG A 25 9.73 4.19 8.10
C ARG A 25 10.26 2.75 8.05
N ILE A 26 9.94 1.97 7.02
CA ILE A 26 10.54 0.64 6.81
C ILE A 26 12.07 0.75 6.68
N ARG A 27 12.58 1.71 5.89
CA ARG A 27 14.03 1.94 5.74
C ARG A 27 14.67 2.34 7.06
N THR A 28 14.01 3.21 7.83
CA THR A 28 14.47 3.61 9.18
C THR A 28 14.49 2.43 10.13
N LEU A 29 13.42 1.64 10.19
CA LEU A 29 13.31 0.45 11.02
C LEU A 29 14.43 -0.54 10.71
N ARG A 30 14.72 -0.78 9.43
CA ARG A 30 15.84 -1.64 9.02
C ARG A 30 17.19 -1.18 9.58
N LYS A 31 17.47 0.14 9.51
CA LYS A 31 18.71 0.72 10.05
C LYS A 31 18.78 0.58 11.58
N LEU A 32 17.67 0.87 12.26
CA LEU A 32 17.57 0.76 13.71
C LEU A 32 17.76 -0.68 14.20
N ILE A 33 17.14 -1.66 13.54
CA ILE A 33 17.32 -3.07 13.87
C ILE A 33 18.78 -3.48 13.72
N LYS A 34 19.44 -3.07 12.63
CA LYS A 34 20.85 -3.37 12.40
C LYS A 34 21.72 -2.81 13.54
N ALA A 35 21.58 -1.52 13.84
CA ALA A 35 22.35 -0.87 14.91
C ALA A 35 22.05 -1.51 16.27
N TYR A 36 20.79 -1.82 16.57
CA TYR A 36 20.42 -2.45 17.86
C TYR A 36 21.04 -3.83 18.02
N VAL A 37 21.15 -4.62 16.95
CA VAL A 37 21.82 -5.93 17.01
C VAL A 37 23.30 -5.79 17.36
N GLU A 38 23.96 -4.74 16.87
CA GLU A 38 25.39 -4.47 17.08
C GLU A 38 25.66 -3.88 18.48
N GLU A 39 24.86 -2.90 18.89
CA GLU A 39 25.15 -2.05 20.07
C GLU A 39 24.31 -2.40 21.31
N GLN A 40 23.16 -3.06 21.11
CA GLN A 40 22.20 -3.42 22.18
C GLN A 40 21.72 -2.24 23.05
N GLU A 41 21.72 -1.01 22.50
CA GLU A 41 21.33 0.19 23.24
C GLU A 41 19.82 0.32 23.45
N GLU A 42 19.40 0.69 24.67
CA GLU A 42 18.00 0.91 25.03
C GLU A 42 17.34 2.02 24.20
N LEU A 43 18.09 3.07 23.82
CA LEU A 43 17.55 4.16 23.01
C LEU A 43 17.16 3.69 21.60
N LEU A 44 17.97 2.82 21.00
CA LEU A 44 17.68 2.22 19.69
C LEU A 44 16.44 1.32 19.79
N PHE A 45 16.32 0.56 20.87
CA PHE A 45 15.13 -0.24 21.15
C PHE A 45 13.86 0.63 21.22
N LYS A 46 13.86 1.72 22.00
CA LYS A 46 12.72 2.64 22.08
C LYS A 46 12.34 3.18 20.71
N LYS A 47 13.33 3.57 19.89
CA LYS A 47 13.10 4.02 18.51
C LYS A 47 12.51 2.95 17.61
N ILE A 48 12.91 1.68 17.76
CA ILE A 48 12.31 0.54 17.03
C ILE A 48 10.83 0.44 17.37
N ILE A 49 10.48 0.41 18.66
CA ILE A 49 9.09 0.28 19.10
C ILE A 49 8.23 1.45 18.60
N THR A 50 8.70 2.69 18.74
CA THR A 50 8.00 3.86 18.20
C THR A 50 7.82 3.78 16.68
N THR A 51 8.83 3.30 15.94
CA THR A 51 8.72 3.14 14.49
C THR A 51 7.67 2.09 14.11
N LEU A 52 7.55 0.99 14.87
CA LEU A 52 6.51 -0.02 14.66
C LEU A 52 5.10 0.53 14.94
N GLU A 53 4.92 1.33 15.98
CA GLU A 53 3.65 2.00 16.26
C GLU A 53 3.23 2.93 15.12
N GLN A 54 4.18 3.68 14.57
CA GLN A 54 3.94 4.53 13.40
C GLN A 54 3.58 3.71 12.15
N LEU A 55 4.22 2.56 11.93
CA LEU A 55 3.87 1.66 10.83
C LEU A 55 2.46 1.08 10.99
N ARG A 56 2.03 0.74 12.23
CA ARG A 56 0.64 0.35 12.52
C ARG A 56 -0.34 1.46 12.15
N TYR A 57 -0.01 2.70 12.50
CA TYR A 57 -0.83 3.85 12.17
C TYR A 57 -0.95 4.04 10.65
N ASP A 58 0.15 3.92 9.91
CA ASP A 58 0.13 3.99 8.44
C ASP A 58 -0.75 2.89 7.83
N ARG A 59 -0.64 1.65 8.33
CA ARG A 59 -1.48 0.53 7.85
C ARG A 59 -2.97 0.84 7.98
N LYS A 60 -3.39 1.42 9.10
CA LYS A 60 -4.81 1.81 9.30
C LYS A 60 -5.26 2.89 8.31
N ILE A 61 -4.39 3.87 8.01
CA ILE A 61 -4.70 4.89 7.00
C ILE A 61 -4.79 4.26 5.61
N ILE A 62 -3.84 3.39 5.26
CA ILE A 62 -3.85 2.67 3.98
C ILE A 62 -5.14 1.87 3.87
N GLU A 63 -5.47 1.04 4.85
CA GLU A 63 -6.69 0.22 4.87
C GLU A 63 -7.97 1.06 4.72
N LYS A 64 -8.04 2.20 5.42
CA LYS A 64 -9.16 3.14 5.25
C LYS A 64 -9.28 3.65 3.81
N ASN A 65 -8.18 4.07 3.19
CA ASN A 65 -8.21 4.57 1.81
C ASN A 65 -8.49 3.45 0.79
N LEU A 66 -8.04 2.22 1.06
CA LEU A 66 -8.36 1.06 0.24
C LEU A 66 -9.86 0.73 0.25
N ASN A 67 -10.52 0.85 1.41
CA ASN A 67 -11.98 0.70 1.50
C ASN A 67 -12.71 1.75 0.65
N ILE A 68 -12.31 3.03 0.78
CA ILE A 68 -12.90 4.11 -0.02
C ILE A 68 -12.67 3.88 -1.52
N LEU A 69 -11.46 3.45 -1.91
CA LEU A 69 -11.14 3.12 -3.30
C LEU A 69 -12.02 1.96 -3.82
N GLY A 70 -12.25 0.94 -2.99
CA GLY A 70 -13.16 -0.16 -3.32
C GLY A 70 -14.60 0.29 -3.56
N GLU A 71 -15.11 1.23 -2.75
CA GLU A 71 -16.43 1.83 -2.95
C GLU A 71 -16.50 2.66 -4.24
N ILE A 72 -15.46 3.44 -4.55
CA ILE A 72 -15.36 4.20 -5.79
C ILE A 72 -15.35 3.23 -7.00
N ALA A 73 -14.58 2.15 -6.90
CA ALA A 73 -14.45 1.16 -7.97
C ALA A 73 -15.74 0.40 -8.30
N SER A 74 -16.73 0.44 -7.40
CA SER A 74 -18.06 -0.13 -7.65
C SER A 74 -18.98 0.76 -8.51
N LYS A 75 -18.58 1.99 -8.86
CA LYS A 75 -19.44 3.02 -9.49
C LYS A 75 -18.92 3.47 -10.87
N THR A 76 -19.02 2.61 -11.87
CA THR A 76 -18.46 2.82 -13.22
C THR A 76 -18.99 4.07 -13.94
N SER A 77 -20.27 4.40 -13.79
CA SER A 77 -20.90 5.55 -14.48
C SER A 77 -20.52 6.91 -13.92
N SER A 78 -19.77 6.96 -12.81
CA SER A 78 -19.48 8.21 -12.10
C SER A 78 -18.41 9.09 -12.75
N PHE A 79 -17.66 8.55 -13.71
CA PHE A 79 -16.51 9.22 -14.34
C PHE A 79 -16.74 9.73 -15.77
N ALA A 80 -17.96 9.64 -16.31
CA ALA A 80 -18.26 9.93 -17.72
C ALA A 80 -17.56 11.19 -18.27
N ASP A 81 -17.69 12.32 -17.56
CA ASP A 81 -17.13 13.62 -17.98
C ASP A 81 -15.59 13.70 -17.92
N ASN A 82 -14.91 12.85 -17.14
CA ASN A 82 -13.46 12.88 -16.93
C ASN A 82 -12.83 11.48 -17.08
N THR A 83 -13.35 10.66 -18.00
CA THR A 83 -13.01 9.23 -18.07
C THR A 83 -11.51 8.99 -18.28
N LYS A 84 -10.88 9.76 -19.18
CA LYS A 84 -9.43 9.64 -19.46
C LYS A 84 -8.57 10.01 -18.25
N ASP A 85 -8.88 11.12 -17.59
CA ASP A 85 -8.15 11.54 -16.39
C ASP A 85 -8.35 10.55 -15.23
N ALA A 86 -9.55 9.98 -15.10
CA ALA A 86 -9.83 8.94 -14.11
C ALA A 86 -9.03 7.66 -14.39
N LEU A 87 -8.91 7.26 -15.66
CA LEU A 87 -8.10 6.11 -16.08
C LEU A 87 -6.62 6.29 -15.70
N ASP A 88 -6.04 7.47 -15.93
CA ASP A 88 -4.66 7.76 -15.54
C ASP A 88 -4.47 7.68 -14.02
N VAL A 89 -5.36 8.33 -13.25
CA VAL A 89 -5.27 8.31 -11.78
C VAL A 89 -5.44 6.89 -11.21
N LEU A 90 -6.33 6.08 -11.79
CA LEU A 90 -6.51 4.69 -11.39
C LEU A 90 -5.28 3.83 -11.70
N ASP A 91 -4.62 4.04 -12.84
CA ASP A 91 -3.40 3.31 -13.19
C ASP A 91 -2.24 3.70 -12.26
N TYR A 92 -2.05 4.99 -11.99
CA TYR A 92 -1.07 5.44 -10.98
C TYR A 92 -1.36 4.89 -9.60
N THR A 93 -2.64 4.88 -9.18
CA THR A 93 -3.05 4.28 -7.91
C THR A 93 -2.72 2.79 -7.88
N HIS A 94 -3.03 2.06 -8.96
CA HIS A 94 -2.72 0.64 -9.09
C HIS A 94 -1.21 0.38 -8.94
N ALA A 95 -0.37 1.14 -9.65
CA ALA A 95 1.10 1.00 -9.58
C ALA A 95 1.64 1.23 -8.15
N LEU A 96 1.13 2.25 -7.45
CA LEU A 96 1.52 2.54 -6.05
C LEU A 96 1.12 1.39 -5.11
N LEU A 97 -0.09 0.88 -5.27
CA LEU A 97 -0.62 -0.23 -4.47
C LEU A 97 0.14 -1.55 -4.75
N ASP A 98 0.52 -1.81 -6.00
CA ASP A 98 1.34 -2.96 -6.34
C ASP A 98 2.73 -2.85 -5.71
N TYR A 99 3.38 -1.68 -5.81
CA TYR A 99 4.64 -1.41 -5.12
C TYR A 99 4.55 -1.66 -3.60
N LEU A 100 3.49 -1.16 -2.95
CA LEU A 100 3.24 -1.39 -1.53
C LEU A 100 3.17 -2.90 -1.22
N SER A 101 2.46 -3.67 -2.04
CA SER A 101 2.30 -5.12 -1.87
C SER A 101 3.61 -5.88 -2.03
N ILE A 102 4.32 -5.65 -3.13
CA ILE A 102 5.48 -6.48 -3.53
C ILE A 102 6.77 -6.07 -2.80
N VAL A 103 6.91 -4.79 -2.44
CA VAL A 103 8.13 -4.24 -1.83
C VAL A 103 7.92 -3.99 -0.34
N ASP A 104 7.06 -3.06 0.02
CA ASP A 104 7.02 -2.50 1.37
C ASP A 104 6.46 -3.49 2.39
N LEU A 105 5.27 -4.05 2.16
CA LEU A 105 4.67 -5.03 3.07
C LEU A 105 5.54 -6.30 3.16
N LYS A 106 6.17 -6.71 2.05
CA LYS A 106 7.12 -7.83 2.04
C LYS A 106 8.35 -7.55 2.90
N ASN A 107 8.88 -6.33 2.86
CA ASN A 107 10.03 -5.92 3.66
C ASN A 107 9.66 -5.76 5.14
N GLU A 108 8.54 -5.13 5.44
CA GLU A 108 8.03 -5.03 6.81
C GLU A 108 7.86 -6.41 7.43
N TYR A 109 7.22 -7.33 6.71
CA TYR A 109 7.05 -8.73 7.15
C TYR A 109 8.40 -9.39 7.49
N LYS A 110 9.43 -9.19 6.67
CA LYS A 110 10.77 -9.73 6.94
C LYS A 110 11.40 -9.10 8.19
N LEU A 111 11.29 -7.79 8.37
CA LEU A 111 11.85 -7.09 9.53
C LEU A 111 11.18 -7.54 10.84
N LEU A 112 9.87 -7.71 10.84
CA LEU A 112 9.12 -8.24 11.98
C LEU A 112 9.56 -9.68 12.33
N ARG A 113 9.85 -10.53 11.33
CA ARG A 113 10.41 -11.87 11.59
C ARG A 113 11.82 -11.81 12.20
N VAL A 114 12.64 -10.84 11.78
CA VAL A 114 13.95 -10.62 12.39
C VAL A 114 13.79 -10.22 13.85
N LEU A 115 12.90 -9.27 14.15
CA LEU A 115 12.61 -8.85 15.53
C LEU A 115 12.11 -10.03 16.40
N LEU A 116 11.22 -10.87 15.89
CA LEU A 116 10.80 -12.10 16.58
C LEU A 116 11.93 -13.09 16.83
N LYS A 117 12.91 -13.16 15.93
CA LYS A 117 14.07 -14.03 16.14
C LYS A 117 14.97 -13.49 17.25
N ILE A 118 15.18 -12.17 17.27
CA ILE A 118 15.97 -11.48 18.29
C ILE A 118 15.28 -11.59 19.65
N SER A 119 13.95 -11.44 19.71
CA SER A 119 13.19 -11.43 20.97
C SER A 119 13.29 -12.72 21.77
N LYS A 120 13.53 -13.86 21.12
CA LYS A 120 13.72 -15.16 21.80
C LYS A 120 14.94 -15.22 22.72
N ASN A 121 15.95 -14.39 22.43
CA ASN A 121 17.23 -14.41 23.13
C ASN A 121 17.52 -13.06 23.83
N ASN A 122 16.54 -12.15 23.87
CA ASN A 122 16.70 -10.81 24.41
C ASN A 122 15.50 -10.49 25.34
N PRO A 123 15.69 -10.49 26.67
CA PRO A 123 14.61 -10.26 27.62
C PRO A 123 13.86 -8.93 27.42
N GLN A 124 14.53 -7.88 26.94
CA GLN A 124 13.88 -6.59 26.69
C GLN A 124 12.88 -6.66 25.53
N LEU A 125 13.20 -7.45 24.51
CA LEU A 125 12.33 -7.67 23.34
C LEU A 125 11.31 -8.79 23.56
N GLU A 126 11.57 -9.72 24.49
CA GLU A 126 10.71 -10.87 24.76
C GLU A 126 9.28 -10.44 25.09
N GLN A 127 9.11 -9.39 25.90
CA GLN A 127 7.80 -8.82 26.26
C GLN A 127 7.00 -8.27 25.05
N TYR A 128 7.65 -8.00 23.91
CA TYR A 128 7.00 -7.53 22.67
C TYR A 128 6.74 -8.65 21.67
N THR A 129 7.04 -9.91 22.00
CA THR A 129 6.88 -11.05 21.09
C THR A 129 5.45 -11.19 20.55
N GLU A 130 4.45 -11.06 21.41
CA GLU A 130 3.04 -11.14 20.97
C GLU A 130 2.64 -9.95 20.09
N VAL A 131 3.19 -8.76 20.38
CA VAL A 131 2.99 -7.57 19.55
C VAL A 131 3.56 -7.79 18.14
N PHE A 132 4.77 -8.35 18.02
CA PHE A 132 5.35 -8.63 16.71
C PHE A 132 4.59 -9.72 15.94
N LYS A 133 4.06 -10.74 16.63
CA LYS A 133 3.19 -11.76 16.02
C LYS A 133 1.89 -11.14 15.49
N HIS A 134 1.28 -10.24 16.25
CA HIS A 134 0.10 -9.50 15.83
C HIS A 134 0.39 -8.69 14.57
N ASP A 135 1.46 -7.89 14.57
CA ASP A 135 1.85 -7.08 13.40
C ASP A 135 2.10 -7.93 12.16
N LEU A 136 2.72 -9.12 12.30
CA LEU A 136 2.89 -10.05 11.18
C LEU A 136 1.57 -10.53 10.60
N LYS A 137 0.57 -10.77 11.46
CA LYS A 137 -0.77 -11.16 11.03
C LYS A 137 -1.43 -10.00 10.29
N ASP A 138 -1.36 -8.79 10.84
CA ASP A 138 -1.93 -7.59 10.23
C ASP A 138 -1.34 -7.31 8.85
N VAL A 139 0.00 -7.40 8.71
CA VAL A 139 0.67 -7.21 7.41
C VAL A 139 0.20 -8.23 6.38
N ARG A 140 0.01 -9.51 6.80
CA ARG A 140 -0.52 -10.56 5.90
C ARG A 140 -1.97 -10.29 5.50
N GLN A 141 -2.81 -9.89 6.45
CA GLN A 141 -4.20 -9.58 6.20
C GLN A 141 -4.34 -8.39 5.26
N LEU A 142 -3.60 -7.30 5.51
CA LEU A 142 -3.57 -6.13 4.65
C LEU A 142 -3.10 -6.49 3.24
N LYS A 143 -2.08 -7.35 3.10
CA LYS A 143 -1.62 -7.81 1.79
C LYS A 143 -2.72 -8.56 1.03
N SER A 144 -3.42 -9.49 1.68
CA SER A 144 -4.52 -10.23 1.05
C SER A 144 -5.68 -9.30 0.67
N PHE A 145 -6.00 -8.32 1.50
CA PHE A 145 -7.01 -7.31 1.18
C PHE A 145 -6.60 -6.45 -0.02
N LEU A 146 -5.34 -6.03 -0.06
CA LEU A 146 -4.76 -5.24 -1.15
C LEU A 146 -4.81 -5.97 -2.49
N GLU A 147 -4.57 -7.28 -2.52
CA GLU A 147 -4.67 -8.11 -3.72
C GLU A 147 -6.10 -8.08 -4.30
N ASN A 148 -7.13 -8.14 -3.45
CA ASN A 148 -8.53 -8.00 -3.90
C ASN A 148 -8.83 -6.60 -4.44
N VAL A 149 -8.32 -5.55 -3.78
CA VAL A 149 -8.53 -4.16 -4.23
C VAL A 149 -7.84 -3.89 -5.56
N LEU A 150 -6.61 -4.38 -5.76
CA LEU A 150 -5.89 -4.28 -7.02
C LEU A 150 -6.70 -4.89 -8.18
N GLU A 151 -7.30 -6.07 -7.96
CA GLU A 151 -8.13 -6.71 -8.98
C GLU A 151 -9.41 -5.90 -9.29
N ASN A 152 -10.04 -5.32 -8.27
CA ASN A 152 -11.19 -4.43 -8.47
C ASN A 152 -10.83 -3.18 -9.28
N VAL A 153 -9.67 -2.56 -9.00
CA VAL A 153 -9.16 -1.40 -9.76
C VAL A 153 -8.89 -1.79 -11.21
N LYS A 154 -8.25 -2.94 -11.47
CA LYS A 154 -8.05 -3.44 -12.84
C LYS A 154 -9.37 -3.61 -13.58
N ASN A 155 -10.36 -4.22 -12.94
CA ASN A 155 -11.67 -4.44 -13.56
C ASN A 155 -12.41 -3.13 -13.83
N LEU A 156 -12.27 -2.13 -12.95
CA LEU A 156 -12.78 -0.79 -13.21
C LEU A 156 -12.10 -0.14 -14.42
N ILE A 157 -10.77 -0.18 -14.50
CA ILE A 157 -10.00 0.32 -15.64
C ILE A 157 -10.49 -0.33 -16.94
N LYS A 158 -10.60 -1.67 -16.96
CA LYS A 158 -11.13 -2.42 -18.13
C LYS A 158 -12.51 -1.94 -18.56
N ASN A 159 -13.40 -1.71 -17.60
CA ASN A 159 -14.75 -1.26 -17.89
C ASN A 159 -14.77 0.19 -18.41
N LEU A 160 -13.98 1.08 -17.81
CA LEU A 160 -13.92 2.49 -18.22
C LEU A 160 -13.32 2.67 -19.61
N ILE A 161 -12.29 1.90 -19.98
CA ILE A 161 -11.69 1.97 -21.33
C ILE A 161 -12.74 1.70 -22.42
N ARG A 162 -13.69 0.79 -22.19
CA ARG A 162 -14.75 0.46 -23.17
C ARG A 162 -15.72 1.61 -23.45
N HIS A 163 -15.67 2.67 -22.65
CA HIS A 163 -16.48 3.87 -22.80
C HIS A 163 -15.69 5.05 -23.40
N VAL A 164 -14.46 4.81 -23.86
CA VAL A 164 -13.63 5.82 -24.54
C VAL A 164 -13.71 5.56 -26.04
N ASP A 165 -14.14 6.55 -26.82
CA ASP A 165 -14.23 6.44 -28.29
C ASP A 165 -12.92 6.84 -29.00
N ASP A 166 -11.93 7.33 -28.26
CA ASP A 166 -10.64 7.79 -28.80
C ASP A 166 -9.66 6.62 -28.91
N GLU A 167 -9.55 6.04 -30.11
CA GLU A 167 -8.69 4.89 -30.41
C GLU A 167 -7.20 5.19 -30.21
N GLU A 168 -6.73 6.39 -30.56
CA GLU A 168 -5.32 6.79 -30.39
C GLU A 168 -4.96 6.85 -28.90
N PHE A 169 -5.86 7.41 -28.08
CA PHE A 169 -5.71 7.40 -26.64
C PHE A 169 -5.66 5.96 -26.09
N ILE A 170 -6.58 5.08 -26.52
CA ILE A 170 -6.63 3.69 -26.03
C ILE A 170 -5.32 2.96 -26.35
N GLU A 171 -4.83 3.04 -27.58
CA GLU A 171 -3.60 2.36 -27.98
C GLU A 171 -2.41 2.82 -27.13
N LYS A 172 -2.27 4.13 -26.93
CA LYS A 172 -1.22 4.71 -26.08
C LYS A 172 -1.36 4.28 -24.62
N TYR A 173 -2.57 4.37 -24.07
CA TYR A 173 -2.86 4.01 -22.68
C TYR A 173 -2.56 2.53 -22.40
N LEU A 174 -2.99 1.62 -23.29
CA LEU A 174 -2.73 0.17 -23.15
C LEU A 174 -1.24 -0.18 -23.23
N LYS A 175 -0.46 0.60 -23.99
CA LYS A 175 0.99 0.43 -24.09
C LYS A 175 1.73 0.83 -22.82
N ASP A 176 1.27 1.90 -22.16
CA ASP A 176 1.91 2.49 -20.99
C ASP A 176 1.33 1.98 -19.64
N LEU A 177 0.30 1.13 -19.70
CA LEU A 177 -0.42 0.58 -18.55
C LEU A 177 0.51 -0.07 -17.52
N SER A 178 0.29 0.20 -16.24
CA SER A 178 1.13 -0.32 -15.15
C SER A 178 1.07 -1.84 -14.95
N PHE A 179 0.12 -2.53 -15.60
CA PHE A 179 -0.03 -3.97 -15.56
C PHE A 179 -0.26 -4.58 -16.94
N SER A 180 0.14 -5.85 -17.10
CA SER A 180 0.04 -6.58 -18.37
C SER A 180 -1.39 -6.57 -18.92
N PRO A 181 -1.60 -6.13 -20.18
CA PRO A 181 -2.90 -6.15 -20.83
C PRO A 181 -3.32 -7.54 -21.30
N LYS A 182 -2.58 -8.61 -21.00
CA LYS A 182 -2.96 -10.00 -21.39
C LYS A 182 -4.35 -10.45 -20.89
N ASN A 183 -5.00 -9.67 -20.02
CA ASN A 183 -6.36 -9.91 -19.51
C ASN A 183 -7.33 -8.74 -19.80
N LEU A 184 -6.98 -7.81 -20.70
CA LEU A 184 -7.78 -6.66 -21.13
C LEU A 184 -8.58 -6.99 -22.40
#